data_AF-A0A935WDV8-F1
#
_entry.id   AF-A0A935WDV8-F1
#
_cell.length_a   1.000
_cell.length_b   1.000
_cell.length_c   1.000
_cell.angle_alpha   90.00
_cell.angle_beta   90.00
_cell.angle_gamma   90.00
#
_symmetry.space_group_name_H-M   'P 1'
#
loop_
_entity.id
_entity.type
_entity.pdbx_description
1 polymer ?
#
loop_
_entity_poly.entity_id
_entity_poly.type
_entity_poly.pdbx_seq_one_letter_code
_entity_poly.pdbx_strand_id
1 'polypeptide(L)'
;MVALFDKGVKEAQAALAAAEDKDFGVNWSLKMGPRVIMTQPRAAVYRSFVMNHLVHHRAQLGVYLRLLDVPLPSSYGPTADEQGI
;
A
#
# COMPACT_ATOMS: atom_id res chain seq x y z
N MET A 1 -8.72 2.71 -14.89
CA MET A 1 -7.68 2.24 -13.94
C MET A 1 -7.14 3.39 -13.09
N VAL A 2 -6.54 4.44 -13.67
CA VAL A 2 -6.02 5.60 -12.92
C VAL A 2 -7.11 6.37 -12.14
N ALA A 3 -8.26 6.68 -12.77
CA ALA A 3 -9.35 7.36 -12.06
C ALA A 3 -9.89 6.59 -10.83
N LEU A 4 -9.86 5.25 -10.88
CA LEU A 4 -10.24 4.41 -9.73
C LEU A 4 -9.18 4.49 -8.62
N PHE A 5 -7.91 4.47 -8.99
CA PHE A 5 -6.81 4.68 -8.05
C PHE A 5 -6.91 6.04 -7.36
N ASP A 6 -7.10 7.12 -8.13
CA ASP A 6 -7.20 8.48 -7.58
C ASP A 6 -8.38 8.64 -6.62
N LYS A 7 -9.52 8.04 -6.96
CA LYS A 7 -10.68 7.98 -6.06
C LYS A 7 -10.33 7.23 -4.78
N GLY A 8 -9.75 6.03 -4.91
CA GLY A 8 -9.39 5.20 -3.77
C GLY A 8 -8.36 5.85 -2.84
N VAL A 9 -7.36 6.56 -3.37
CA VAL A 9 -6.39 7.32 -2.57
C VAL A 9 -7.08 8.41 -1.76
N LYS A 10 -7.96 9.20 -2.38
CA LYS A 10 -8.70 10.27 -1.67
C LYS A 10 -9.57 9.72 -0.54
N GLU A 11 -10.31 8.64 -0.81
CA GLU A 11 -11.16 8.00 0.21
C GLU A 11 -10.33 7.41 1.35
N ALA A 12 -9.22 6.74 1.05
CA ALA A 12 -8.33 6.18 2.05
C ALA A 12 -7.67 7.27 2.92
N GLN A 13 -7.20 8.36 2.31
CA GLN A 13 -6.64 9.49 3.05
C GLN A 13 -7.66 10.13 3.99
N ALA A 14 -8.89 10.35 3.52
CA ALA A 14 -9.96 10.89 4.36
C ALA A 14 -10.31 9.95 5.53
N ALA A 15 -10.39 8.65 5.28
CA ALA A 15 -10.68 7.66 6.32
C ALA A 15 -9.56 7.57 7.37
N LEU A 16 -8.29 7.65 6.95
CA LEU A 16 -7.15 7.64 7.87
C LEU A 16 -7.07 8.93 8.70
N ALA A 17 -7.37 10.09 8.10
CA ALA A 17 -7.38 11.36 8.81
C ALA A 17 -8.50 11.46 9.86
N ALA A 18 -9.62 10.75 9.64
CA ALA A 18 -10.73 10.69 10.57
C ALA A 18 -10.60 9.60 11.65
N ALA A 19 -9.63 8.69 11.52
CA ALA A 19 -9.42 7.61 12.47
C ALA A 19 -8.69 8.10 13.73
N GLU A 20 -9.08 7.58 14.89
CA GLU A 20 -8.40 7.80 16.16
C GLU A 20 -7.45 6.64 16.49
N ASP A 21 -6.45 6.87 17.35
CA ASP A 21 -5.49 5.83 17.77
C ASP A 21 -6.19 4.56 18.31
N LYS A 22 -7.29 4.74 19.06
CA LYS A 22 -8.07 3.63 19.61
C LYS A 22 -8.64 2.73 18.51
N ASP A 23 -8.96 3.27 17.33
CA ASP A 23 -9.51 2.52 16.21
C ASP A 23 -8.50 1.51 15.67
N PHE A 24 -7.21 1.84 15.72
CA PHE A 24 -6.13 0.95 15.29
C PHE A 24 -5.87 -0.20 16.28
N GLY A 25 -6.30 -0.05 17.53
CA GLY A 25 -6.29 -1.12 18.54
C GLY A 25 -7.43 -2.14 18.39
N VAL A 26 -8.47 -1.83 17.61
CA VAL A 26 -9.60 -2.74 17.39
C VAL A 26 -9.16 -3.96 16.57
N ASN A 27 -9.55 -5.15 17.02
CA ASN A 27 -9.30 -6.39 16.29
C ASN A 27 -10.17 -6.50 15.03
N TRP A 28 -9.53 -6.84 13.92
CA TRP A 28 -10.17 -7.16 12.65
C TRP A 28 -9.88 -8.61 12.27
N SER A 29 -10.87 -9.30 11.70
CA SER A 29 -10.74 -10.72 11.30
C SER A 29 -10.86 -10.90 9.80
N LEU A 30 -9.87 -11.55 9.19
CA LEU A 30 -10.02 -12.09 7.83
C LEU A 30 -10.82 -13.39 7.91
N LYS A 31 -11.89 -13.47 7.13
CA LYS A 31 -12.78 -14.64 7.09
C LYS A 31 -12.90 -15.18 5.67
N MET A 32 -13.00 -16.49 5.55
CA MET A 32 -13.37 -17.20 4.33
C MET A 32 -14.66 -17.98 4.63
N GLY A 33 -15.79 -17.37 4.27
CA GLY A 33 -17.11 -17.83 4.72
C GLY A 33 -17.18 -17.86 6.27
N PRO A 34 -17.60 -18.98 6.89
CA PRO A 34 -17.68 -19.09 8.35
C PRO A 34 -16.31 -19.24 9.02
N ARG A 35 -15.25 -19.56 8.28
CA ARG A 35 -13.91 -19.82 8.84
C ARG A 35 -13.17 -18.52 9.08
N VAL A 36 -12.74 -18.28 10.32
CA VAL A 36 -11.77 -17.22 10.64
C VAL A 36 -10.37 -17.71 10.25
N ILE A 37 -9.70 -16.98 9.35
CA ILE A 37 -8.32 -17.26 8.94
C ILE A 37 -7.36 -16.64 9.95
N MET A 38 -7.59 -15.38 10.31
CA MET A 38 -6.81 -14.68 11.33
C MET A 38 -7.62 -13.57 11.98
N THR A 39 -7.20 -13.16 13.17
CA THR A 39 -7.67 -11.95 13.85
C THR A 39 -6.45 -11.19 14.35
N GLN A 40 -6.35 -9.91 14.01
CA GLN A 40 -5.24 -9.04 14.43
C GLN A 40 -5.74 -7.61 14.68
N PRO A 41 -5.05 -6.81 15.51
CA PRO A 41 -5.33 -5.38 15.61
C PRO A 41 -5.24 -4.72 14.23
N ARG A 42 -6.13 -3.76 13.95
CA ARG A 42 -6.15 -3.03 12.66
C ARG A 42 -4.80 -2.40 12.32
N ALA A 43 -4.03 -1.94 13.31
CA ALA A 43 -2.67 -1.45 13.12
C ALA A 43 -1.76 -2.48 12.42
N ALA A 44 -1.78 -3.73 12.90
CA ALA A 44 -0.95 -4.81 12.37
C ALA A 44 -1.39 -5.18 10.95
N VAL A 45 -2.70 -5.23 10.70
CA VAL A 45 -3.26 -5.51 9.37
C VAL A 45 -2.87 -4.41 8.39
N TYR A 46 -3.06 -3.14 8.76
CA TYR A 46 -2.72 -2.00 7.91
C TYR A 46 -1.24 -1.98 7.55
N ARG A 47 -0.35 -2.19 8.53
CA ARG A 47 1.09 -2.23 8.27
C ARG A 47 1.49 -3.39 7.35
N SER A 48 1.05 -4.60 7.64
CA SER A 48 1.58 -5.81 7.00
C SER A 48 0.83 -6.24 5.73
N PHE A 49 -0.49 -6.11 5.68
CA PHE A 49 -1.29 -6.54 4.53
C PHE A 49 -1.62 -5.41 3.56
N VAL A 50 -1.65 -4.16 4.02
CA VAL A 50 -1.96 -3.01 3.16
C VAL A 50 -0.66 -2.33 2.70
N MET A 51 0.08 -1.71 3.62
CA MET A 51 1.24 -0.89 3.25
C MET A 51 2.40 -1.70 2.70
N ASN A 52 2.80 -2.81 3.36
CA ASN A 52 3.87 -3.65 2.83
C ASN A 52 3.51 -4.27 1.48
N HIS A 53 2.23 -4.62 1.26
CA HIS A 53 1.76 -5.19 0.00
C HIS A 53 1.78 -4.15 -1.13
N LEU A 54 1.37 -2.90 -0.85
CA LEU A 54 1.52 -1.79 -1.80
C LEU A 54 2.98 -1.52 -2.15
N VAL A 55 3.88 -1.53 -1.16
CA VAL A 55 5.33 -1.37 -1.38
C VAL A 55 5.88 -2.49 -2.28
N HIS A 56 5.48 -3.73 -2.02
CA HIS A 56 5.86 -4.89 -2.81
C HIS A 56 5.41 -4.74 -4.28
N HIS A 57 4.14 -4.40 -4.52
CA HIS A 57 3.62 -4.23 -5.87
C HIS A 57 4.15 -2.99 -6.58
N ARG A 58 4.50 -1.91 -5.85
CA ARG A 58 5.21 -0.75 -6.41
C ARG A 58 6.58 -1.17 -6.96
N ALA A 59 7.31 -2.04 -6.25
CA ALA A 59 8.57 -2.55 -6.75
C ALA A 59 8.39 -3.42 -8.01
N GLN A 60 7.35 -4.27 -8.05
CA GLN A 60 7.02 -5.05 -9.26
C GLN A 60 6.69 -4.15 -10.45
N LEU A 61 5.91 -3.09 -10.25
CA LEU A 61 5.65 -2.09 -11.30
C LEU A 61 6.95 -1.44 -11.78
N GLY A 62 7.87 -1.12 -10.86
CA GLY A 62 9.20 -0.61 -11.21
C GLY A 62 9.98 -1.56 -12.12
N VAL A 63 9.92 -2.88 -11.89
CA VAL A 63 10.53 -3.86 -12.79
C VAL A 63 9.92 -3.78 -14.20
N TYR A 64 8.59 -3.67 -14.31
CA TYR A 64 7.94 -3.55 -15.62
C TYR A 64 8.30 -2.26 -16.35
N LEU A 65 8.36 -1.12 -15.66
CA LEU A 65 8.81 0.14 -16.26
C LEU A 65 10.25 0.01 -16.79
N ARG A 66 11.14 -0.63 -16.01
CA ARG A 66 12.53 -0.86 -16.44
C ARG A 66 12.63 -1.77 -17.67
N LEU A 67 11.82 -2.83 -17.74
CA LEU A 67 11.80 -3.73 -18.90
C LEU A 67 11.22 -3.07 -20.16
N LEU A 68 10.51 -1.96 -20.01
CA LEU A 68 9.93 -1.17 -21.10
C LEU A 68 10.75 0.10 -21.41
N ASP A 69 11.97 0.19 -20.89
CA ASP A 69 12.86 1.36 -21.03
C ASP A 69 12.21 2.69 -20.58
N VAL A 70 11.27 2.63 -19.63
CA VAL A 70 10.67 3.82 -19.02
C VAL A 70 11.48 4.23 -17.78
N PRO A 71 11.90 5.51 -17.66
CA PRO A 71 12.62 6.00 -16.49
C PRO A 71 11.87 5.72 -15.18
N LEU A 72 12.61 5.25 -14.18
CA LEU A 72 12.08 4.93 -12.86
C LEU A 72 12.14 6.14 -11.93
N PRO A 73 11.01 6.50 -11.28
CA PRO A 73 11.05 7.51 -10.22
C PRO A 73 11.76 6.97 -8.97
N SER A 74 12.39 7.88 -8.22
CA SER A 74 12.91 7.61 -6.88
C SER A 74 11.87 6.94 -5.99
N SER A 75 12.27 5.91 -5.23
CA SER A 75 11.33 5.16 -4.38
C SER A 75 11.87 4.82 -2.99
N TYR A 76 13.10 4.33 -2.90
CA TYR A 76 13.87 4.11 -1.67
C TYR A 76 15.30 4.64 -1.85
N GLY A 77 15.39 5.86 -2.37
CA GLY A 77 16.65 6.46 -2.83
C GLY A 77 16.73 6.53 -4.36
N PRO A 78 17.82 7.11 -4.88
CA PRO A 78 17.99 7.37 -6.30
C PRO A 78 17.92 6.10 -7.14
N THR A 79 17.33 6.21 -8.33
CA THR A 79 17.42 5.15 -9.34
C THR A 79 18.64 5.37 -10.22
N ALA A 80 18.93 4.42 -11.12
CA ALA A 80 19.96 4.62 -12.13
C ALA A 80 19.63 5.78 -13.10
N ASP A 81 18.36 6.21 -13.16
CA ASP A 81 17.89 7.26 -14.08
C ASP A 81 18.00 8.67 -13.45
N GLU A 82 18.40 8.75 -12.16
CA GLU A 82 18.49 9.98 -11.38
C GLU A 82 19.94 10.35 -11.01
N GLN A 83 20.94 9.68 -11.59
CA GLN A 83 22.37 10.00 -11.36
C GLN A 83 22.76 11.27 -12.13
N GLY A 84 22.83 12.41 -11.44
CA GLY A 84 23.24 13.69 -12.03
C GLY A 84 22.83 14.97 -11.28
N ILE A 85 22.34 14.86 -10.04
CA ILE A 85 22.18 16.00 -9.10
C ILE A 85 23.26 15.90 -8.04
#